data_AF-A0A2G8JQK1-F1
#
_entry.id   AF-A0A2G8JQK1-F1
#
_cell.length_a   1.000
_cell.length_b   1.000
_cell.length_c   1.000
_cell.angle_alpha   90.00
_cell.angle_beta   90.00
_cell.angle_gamma   90.00
#
_symmetry.space_group_name_H-M   'P 1'
#
loop_
_entity.id
_entity.type
_entity.pdbx_description
1 polymer ?
#
loop_
_entity_poly.entity_id
_entity_poly.type
_entity_poly.pdbx_seq_one_letter_code
_entity_poly.pdbx_strand_id
1 'polypeptide(L)' 'APSAEDHVNNHFIALINKDGCIYEMDGRKEFPINHGATTADTFLNDAAKVCQEFMKHDPNEVRFTVVALAKKD' A
#
# COMPACT_ATOMS: atom_id res chain seq x y z
N ALA A 1 10.06 20.31 -9.78
CA ALA A 1 10.08 18.84 -9.89
C ALA A 1 11.52 18.40 -10.14
N PRO A 2 11.95 17.21 -9.69
CA PRO A 2 13.26 16.67 -10.05
C PRO A 2 13.40 16.52 -11.58
N SER A 3 14.63 16.37 -12.05
CA SER A 3 14.93 16.00 -13.44
C SER A 3 14.34 14.63 -13.76
N ALA A 4 14.02 14.38 -15.03
CA ALA A 4 13.58 13.06 -15.49
C ALA A 4 14.65 11.97 -15.29
N GLU A 5 15.92 12.37 -15.20
CA GLU A 5 17.08 11.50 -15.04
C GLU A 5 17.44 11.25 -13.57
N ASP A 6 16.83 11.99 -12.64
CA ASP A 6 17.13 11.84 -11.21
C ASP A 6 16.71 10.46 -10.72
N HIS A 7 17.52 9.88 -9.83
CA HIS A 7 17.22 8.58 -9.26
C HIS A 7 15.97 8.66 -8.36
N VAL A 8 14.93 7.90 -8.71
CA VAL A 8 13.69 7.81 -7.94
C VAL A 8 13.73 6.59 -7.03
N ASN A 9 13.79 6.85 -5.73
CA ASN A 9 13.85 5.80 -4.70
C ASN A 9 12.46 5.43 -4.15
N ASN A 10 11.45 6.25 -4.43
CA ASN A 10 10.10 6.06 -3.92
C ASN A 10 9.26 5.25 -4.91
N HIS A 11 8.31 4.49 -4.38
CA HIS A 11 7.40 3.68 -5.18
C HIS A 11 5.99 3.77 -4.61
N PHE A 12 5.00 3.82 -5.49
CA PHE A 12 3.59 3.82 -5.09
C PHE A 12 2.99 2.45 -5.40
N ILE A 13 2.28 1.92 -4.40
CA ILE A 13 1.43 0.73 -4.53
C ILE A 13 0.02 1.10 -4.06
N ALA A 14 -0.97 0.31 -4.48
CA ALA A 14 -2.33 0.45 -3.97
C ALA A 14 -2.74 -0.80 -3.18
N LEU A 15 -3.41 -0.60 -2.05
CA LEU A 15 -4.13 -1.66 -1.34
C LEU A 15 -5.62 -1.49 -1.65
N ILE A 16 -6.31 -2.59 -1.97
CA ILE A 16 -7.75 -2.59 -2.28
C ILE A 16 -8.48 -3.70 -1.53
N ASN A 17 -9.75 -3.47 -1.20
CA ASN A 17 -10.68 -4.52 -0.80
C ASN A 17 -11.40 -5.04 -2.05
N LYS A 18 -11.17 -6.31 -2.40
CA LYS A 18 -11.86 -6.98 -3.50
C LYS A 18 -12.29 -8.37 -3.06
N ASP A 19 -13.59 -8.65 -3.23
CA ASP A 19 -14.19 -9.97 -2.96
C ASP A 19 -13.86 -10.51 -1.54
N GLY A 20 -13.85 -9.60 -0.54
CA GLY A 20 -13.58 -9.93 0.86
C GLY A 20 -12.11 -10.14 1.21
N CYS A 21 -11.18 -9.80 0.32
CA CYS A 21 -9.74 -9.89 0.56
C CYS A 21 -9.03 -8.56 0.29
N ILE A 22 -7.89 -8.37 0.96
CA ILE A 22 -6.97 -7.26 0.72
C ILE A 22 -6.02 -7.69 -0.39
N TYR A 23 -5.95 -6.88 -1.44
CA TYR A 23 -4.96 -7.05 -2.49
C TYR A 23 -4.01 -5.88 -2.55
N GLU A 24 -2.73 -6.20 -2.64
CA GLU A 24 -1.68 -5.27 -3.03
C GLU A 24 -1.52 -5.28 -4.54
N MET A 25 -1.59 -4.08 -5.12
CA MET A 25 -1.45 -3.81 -6.55
C MET A 25 -0.12 -3.09 -6.78
N ASP A 26 0.89 -3.85 -7.17
CA ASP A 26 2.22 -3.35 -7.54
C ASP A 26 2.55 -3.78 -8.97
N GLY A 27 2.68 -2.81 -9.88
CA GLY A 27 3.00 -3.07 -11.29
C GLY A 27 4.42 -3.59 -11.53
N ARG A 28 5.29 -3.62 -10.52
CA ARG A 28 6.61 -4.25 -10.59
C ARG A 28 6.57 -5.75 -10.30
N LYS A 29 5.44 -6.27 -9.80
CA LYS A 29 5.22 -7.68 -9.52
C LYS A 29 4.49 -8.35 -10.68
N GLU A 30 4.63 -9.66 -10.80
CA GLU A 30 3.99 -10.45 -11.87
C GLU A 30 2.45 -10.49 -11.74
N PHE A 31 1.94 -10.40 -10.50
CA PHE A 31 0.51 -10.51 -10.18
C PHE A 31 0.18 -9.81 -8.86
N PRO A 32 -1.12 -9.50 -8.61
CA PRO A 32 -1.58 -8.98 -7.32
C PRO A 32 -1.26 -9.91 -6.15
N ILE A 33 -0.91 -9.34 -5.00
CA ILE A 33 -0.62 -10.11 -3.78
C ILE A 33 -1.82 -10.09 -2.85
N ASN A 34 -2.35 -11.27 -2.51
CA ASN A 34 -3.44 -11.40 -1.56
C ASN A 34 -2.89 -11.42 -0.12
N HIS A 35 -3.32 -10.46 0.70
CA HIS A 35 -2.92 -10.30 2.10
C HIS A 35 -3.93 -10.88 3.11
N GLY A 36 -4.95 -11.60 2.63
CA GLY A 36 -5.95 -12.26 3.44
C GLY A 36 -7.28 -11.51 3.52
N ALA A 37 -8.15 -11.98 4.42
CA ALA A 37 -9.53 -11.54 4.52
C ALA A 37 -9.69 -10.12 5.10
N THR A 38 -10.70 -9.39 4.64
CA THR A 38 -11.11 -8.09 5.17
C THR A 38 -12.58 -7.82 4.87
N THR A 39 -13.13 -6.75 5.43
CA THR A 39 -14.48 -6.25 5.12
C THR A 39 -14.43 -4.77 4.77
N ALA A 40 -15.53 -4.18 4.29
CA ALA A 40 -15.58 -2.74 4.04
C ALA A 40 -15.28 -1.93 5.31
N ASP A 41 -15.74 -2.40 6.47
CA ASP A 41 -15.59 -1.71 7.75
C ASP A 41 -14.19 -1.87 8.35
N THR A 42 -13.53 -3.02 8.14
CA THR A 42 -12.19 -3.28 8.72
C THR A 42 -11.05 -2.94 7.77
N PHE A 43 -11.34 -2.68 6.49
CA PHE A 43 -10.35 -2.50 5.43
C PHE A 43 -9.26 -1.49 5.77
N LEU A 44 -9.62 -0.32 6.31
CA LEU A 44 -8.63 0.71 6.65
C LEU A 44 -7.61 0.18 7.68
N ASN A 45 -8.09 -0.49 8.73
CA ASN A 45 -7.24 -1.03 9.79
C ASN A 45 -6.40 -2.21 9.28
N ASP A 46 -6.97 -3.07 8.43
CA ASP A 46 -6.25 -4.22 7.92
C ASP A 46 -5.19 -3.81 6.88
N ALA A 47 -5.50 -2.84 6.01
CA ALA A 47 -4.52 -2.24 5.10
C ALA A 47 -3.38 -1.55 5.87
N ALA A 48 -3.68 -0.89 6.98
CA ALA A 48 -2.66 -0.30 7.85
C ALA A 48 -1.70 -1.35 8.44
N LYS A 49 -2.19 -2.55 8.78
CA LYS A 49 -1.32 -3.67 9.20
C LYS A 49 -0.38 -4.10 8.09
N VAL A 50 -0.87 -4.19 6.85
CA VAL A 50 -0.02 -4.49 5.69
C VAL A 50 1.06 -3.42 5.51
N CYS A 51 0.71 -2.12 5.62
CA CYS A 51 1.69 -1.04 5.61
C CYS A 51 2.75 -1.17 6.73
N GLN A 52 2.35 -1.59 7.93
CA GLN A 52 3.29 -1.83 9.03
C GLN A 52 4.25 -2.99 8.72
N GLU A 53 3.82 -4.03 8.01
CA GLU A 53 4.74 -5.08 7.56
C GLU A 53 5.80 -4.53 6.62
N PHE A 54 5.46 -3.64 5.68
CA PHE A 54 6.46 -2.94 4.84
C PHE A 54 7.46 -2.14 5.68
N MET A 55 7.00 -1.40 6.68
CA MET A 55 7.86 -0.62 7.58
C MET A 55 8.78 -1.51 8.42
N LYS A 56 8.35 -2.72 8.78
CA LYS A 56 9.19 -3.68 9.54
C LYS A 56 10.35 -4.24 8.72
N HIS A 57 10.26 -4.25 7.39
CA HIS A 57 11.35 -4.76 6.53
C HIS A 57 12.59 -3.87 6.58
N ASP A 58 12.42 -2.54 6.75
CA ASP A 58 13.50 -1.61 7.01
C ASP A 58 13.12 -0.65 8.16
N PRO A 59 13.43 -0.99 9.42
CA PRO A 59 13.00 -0.23 10.58
C PRO A 59 13.69 1.14 10.70
N ASN A 60 14.73 1.42 9.92
CA ASN A 60 15.42 2.71 9.90
C ASN A 60 14.89 3.63 8.80
N GLU A 61 14.11 3.11 7.86
CA GLU A 61 13.48 3.90 6.82
C GLU A 61 12.27 4.65 7.38
N VAL A 62 12.24 5.96 7.15
CA VAL A 62 11.18 6.86 7.66
C VAL A 62 10.37 7.49 6.53
N ARG A 63 10.78 7.30 5.27
CA ARG A 63 10.19 7.93 4.08
C ARG A 63 8.96 7.16 3.58
N PHE A 64 7.98 6.96 4.45
CA PHE A 64 6.68 6.41 4.08
C PHE A 64 5.61 7.49 4.03
N THR A 65 4.66 7.37 3.11
CA THR A 65 3.46 8.20 3.06
C THR A 65 2.28 7.31 2.73
N VAL A 66 1.19 7.47 3.48
CA VAL A 66 -0.05 6.70 3.29
C VAL A 66 -1.20 7.67 3.10
N VAL A 67 -2.02 7.43 2.08
CA VAL A 67 -3.21 8.23 1.78
C VAL A 67 -4.40 7.29 1.65
N ALA A 68 -5.47 7.58 2.39
CA ALA A 68 -6.73 6.86 2.26
C ALA A 68 -7.66 7.57 1.27
N LEU A 69 -8.20 6.82 0.31
CA LEU A 69 -9.29 7.31 -0.55
C LEU A 69 -10.62 7.12 0.19
N ALA A 70 -11.17 8.21 0.72
CA ALA A 70 -12.43 8.21 1.46
C ALA A 70 -13.57 8.82 0.64
N LYS A 71 -14.81 8.45 0.98
CA LYS A 71 -16.00 9.12 0.44
C LYS A 71 -15.95 10.60 0.83
N LYS A 72 -16.32 11.48 -0.10
CA LYS A 72 -16.55 12.89 0.20
C LYS A 72 -17.79 13.02 1.10
N ASP A 73 -17.70 13.91 2.09
CA ASP A 73 -18.82 14.31 2.95
C ASP A 73 -20.04 14.80 2.13
#